data_AF-A0A0D1YTT0-F1
#
_entry.id   AF-A0A0D1YTT0-F1
#
_cell.length_a   1.000
_cell.length_b   1.000
_cell.length_c   1.000
_cell.angle_alpha   90.00
_cell.angle_beta   90.00
_cell.angle_gamma   90.00
#
_symmetry.space_group_name_H-M   'P 1'
#
loop_
_entity.id
_entity.type
_entity.pdbx_description
1 polymer ?
#
loop_
_entity_poly.entity_id
_entity_poly.type
_entity_poly.pdbx_seq_one_letter_code
_entity_poly.pdbx_strand_id
1 'polypeptide(L)'
;MATITTTDTKMAETKTAPLTNVSASKPERLPTTVDKPTPYTFDLGYLTATDPNPLPSTSALLSQSFTQRNTTLQTIARDGAQSLLNTLLTTCTISSTPDGLVMALPRSITTLPRWKPLPKPKAPTKWELFARKKGIGKFGGNLKGGAALEDRKKNLVYDEESGEWVKKWGYKGKNKQAENEWLVELDDDKQQKEKDGVNPRAVTRQERVEKIKRQDRRQRNNERKSRKGGKAG
;
A
#
# COMPACT_ATOMS: atom_id res chain seq x y z
N MET A 1 88.77 -53.00 -31.35
CA MET A 1 87.60 -53.75 -31.86
C MET A 1 86.69 -52.73 -32.53
N ALA A 2 86.66 -52.64 -33.87
CA ALA A 2 85.70 -53.34 -34.74
C ALA A 2 84.25 -53.17 -34.23
N THR A 3 83.24 -52.61 -34.91
CA THR A 3 82.97 -52.31 -36.33
C THR A 3 81.66 -51.50 -36.43
N ILE A 4 81.61 -50.50 -37.34
CA ILE A 4 80.63 -50.22 -38.41
C ILE A 4 79.09 -50.20 -38.11
N THR A 5 78.53 -48.99 -38.22
CA THR A 5 77.40 -48.47 -39.04
C THR A 5 76.16 -49.33 -39.39
N THR A 6 74.94 -48.78 -39.18
CA THR A 6 73.67 -48.91 -39.97
C THR A 6 72.52 -48.28 -39.13
N THR A 7 71.43 -47.65 -39.58
CA THR A 7 70.87 -47.18 -40.87
C THR A 7 69.63 -46.32 -40.55
N ASP A 8 69.32 -45.43 -41.49
CA ASP A 8 68.15 -44.55 -41.63
C ASP A 8 66.81 -45.31 -41.84
N THR A 9 65.67 -44.82 -41.32
CA THR A 9 64.32 -45.09 -41.89
C THR A 9 63.26 -44.06 -41.44
N LYS A 10 62.64 -43.42 -42.44
CA LYS A 10 61.56 -42.40 -42.45
C LYS A 10 60.19 -42.91 -41.99
N MET A 11 59.29 -41.98 -41.59
CA MET A 11 57.89 -41.81 -42.07
C MET A 11 57.24 -40.61 -41.33
N ALA A 12 56.97 -39.47 -41.99
CA ALA A 12 55.78 -39.14 -42.79
C ALA A 12 54.55 -38.76 -41.93
N GLU A 13 54.34 -37.45 -41.86
CA GLU A 13 53.28 -36.71 -41.18
C GLU A 13 52.13 -36.48 -42.18
N THR A 14 50.90 -36.91 -41.84
CA THR A 14 49.70 -36.63 -42.66
C THR A 14 48.57 -36.05 -41.82
N LYS A 15 48.29 -34.78 -42.12
CA LYS A 15 46.98 -34.10 -42.21
C LYS A 15 45.98 -34.28 -41.07
N THR A 16 45.93 -33.25 -40.22
CA THR A 16 44.84 -32.88 -39.32
C THR A 16 43.59 -32.46 -40.10
N ALA A 17 42.48 -33.15 -39.87
CA ALA A 17 41.12 -32.66 -40.10
C ALA A 17 40.45 -32.44 -38.72
N PRO A 18 39.64 -31.39 -38.50
CA PRO A 18 39.05 -31.13 -37.21
C PRO A 18 37.81 -32.02 -37.01
N LEU A 19 37.89 -32.96 -36.06
CA LEU A 19 36.73 -33.68 -35.56
C LEU A 19 36.00 -32.79 -34.55
N THR A 20 34.78 -32.41 -34.90
CA THR A 20 33.78 -31.86 -33.97
C THR A 20 33.49 -32.89 -32.88
N ASN A 21 34.07 -32.68 -31.70
CA ASN A 21 33.89 -33.54 -30.54
C ASN A 21 32.67 -33.05 -29.75
N VAL A 22 31.48 -33.56 -30.06
CA VAL A 22 30.30 -33.41 -29.20
C VAL A 22 30.13 -34.71 -28.42
N SER A 23 30.89 -34.86 -27.34
CA SER A 23 30.66 -35.91 -26.35
C SER A 23 29.50 -35.49 -25.44
N ALA A 24 28.29 -35.95 -25.75
CA ALA A 24 27.14 -35.80 -24.87
C ALA A 24 27.31 -36.73 -23.65
N SER A 25 27.77 -36.17 -22.53
CA SER A 25 27.73 -36.84 -21.23
C SER A 25 26.28 -36.99 -20.76
N LYS A 26 25.94 -38.14 -20.18
CA LYS A 26 24.62 -38.36 -19.57
C LYS A 26 24.39 -37.30 -18.47
N PRO A 27 23.26 -36.57 -18.48
CA PRO A 27 23.01 -35.58 -17.44
C PRO A 27 22.79 -36.28 -16.10
N GLU A 28 23.54 -35.85 -15.09
CA GLU A 28 23.49 -36.35 -13.70
C GLU A 28 22.13 -36.05 -13.02
N ARG A 29 21.32 -35.17 -13.61
CA ARG A 29 20.03 -34.72 -13.08
C ARG A 29 18.97 -34.70 -14.18
N LEU A 30 17.71 -34.93 -13.78
CA LEU A 30 16.57 -34.78 -14.67
C LEU A 30 16.50 -33.34 -15.22
N PRO A 31 16.09 -33.16 -16.49
CA PRO A 31 16.02 -31.85 -17.11
C PRO A 31 14.94 -31.01 -16.45
N THR A 32 15.30 -29.79 -16.04
CA THR A 32 14.38 -28.81 -15.45
C THR A 32 14.02 -27.69 -16.41
N THR A 33 14.70 -27.58 -17.56
CA THR A 33 14.47 -26.53 -18.56
C THR A 33 13.44 -26.98 -19.59
N VAL A 34 12.51 -26.09 -19.91
CA VAL A 34 11.47 -26.30 -20.93
C VAL A 34 11.79 -25.37 -22.09
N ASP A 35 12.03 -25.95 -23.27
CA ASP A 35 12.28 -25.20 -24.50
C ASP A 35 11.03 -25.22 -25.39
N LYS A 36 10.60 -24.04 -25.85
CA LYS A 36 9.42 -23.86 -26.70
C LYS A 36 9.68 -22.78 -27.75
N PRO A 37 9.05 -22.86 -28.94
CA PRO A 37 9.28 -21.90 -30.03
C PRO A 37 9.00 -20.45 -29.65
N THR A 38 7.92 -20.21 -28.90
CA THR A 38 7.62 -18.89 -28.34
C THR A 38 7.84 -18.90 -26.83
N PRO A 39 8.57 -17.90 -26.29
CA PRO A 39 8.92 -17.87 -24.88
C PRO A 39 7.69 -17.59 -24.00
N TYR A 40 7.75 -18.10 -22.77
CA TYR A 40 6.74 -17.83 -21.75
C TYR A 40 6.78 -16.36 -21.31
N THR A 41 5.61 -15.84 -20.98
CA THR A 41 5.44 -14.55 -20.32
C THR A 41 4.97 -14.78 -18.88
N PHE A 42 5.38 -13.92 -17.94
CA PHE A 42 5.15 -14.14 -16.51
C PHE A 42 4.58 -12.89 -15.85
N ASP A 43 3.58 -13.09 -14.99
CA ASP A 43 3.17 -12.10 -13.98
C ASP A 43 3.34 -12.74 -12.60
N LEU A 44 4.55 -12.57 -12.06
CA LEU A 44 4.97 -13.16 -10.79
C LEU A 44 4.20 -12.58 -9.61
N GLY A 45 3.64 -11.37 -9.73
CA GLY A 45 2.81 -10.77 -8.69
C GLY A 45 1.51 -11.55 -8.45
N TYR A 46 1.00 -12.24 -9.47
CA TYR A 46 -0.14 -13.16 -9.36
C TYR A 46 0.25 -14.63 -9.51
N LEU A 47 1.55 -14.95 -9.51
CA LEU A 47 2.04 -16.32 -9.71
C LEU A 47 1.49 -16.97 -10.99
N THR A 48 1.44 -16.21 -12.08
CA THR A 48 0.90 -16.69 -13.36
C THR A 48 2.00 -16.77 -14.43
N ALA A 49 1.91 -17.82 -15.25
CA ALA A 49 2.68 -17.97 -16.48
C ALA A 49 1.71 -18.10 -17.65
N THR A 50 1.95 -17.32 -18.69
CA THR A 50 1.17 -17.30 -19.93
C THR A 50 2.01 -17.93 -21.04
N ASP A 51 1.50 -19.05 -21.57
CA ASP A 51 2.08 -19.78 -22.69
C ASP A 51 1.42 -19.32 -24.00
N PRO A 52 2.13 -18.59 -24.88
CA PRO A 52 1.57 -18.17 -26.17
C PRO A 52 1.60 -19.27 -27.24
N ASN A 53 2.20 -20.44 -26.96
CA ASN A 53 2.28 -21.53 -27.92
C ASN A 53 0.88 -22.13 -28.20
N PRO A 54 0.59 -22.52 -29.46
CA PRO A 54 -0.72 -23.02 -29.83
C PRO A 54 -1.05 -24.34 -29.13
N LEU A 55 -2.24 -24.41 -28.54
CA LEU A 55 -2.80 -25.65 -28.01
C LEU A 55 -3.32 -26.54 -29.16
N PRO A 56 -3.38 -27.88 -28.96
CA PRO A 56 -4.06 -28.76 -29.90
C PRO A 56 -5.51 -28.30 -30.09
N SER A 57 -6.03 -28.41 -31.32
CA SER A 57 -7.39 -27.96 -31.62
C SER A 57 -8.43 -28.65 -30.72
N THR A 58 -9.52 -27.94 -30.42
CA THR A 58 -10.59 -28.49 -29.58
C THR A 58 -11.18 -29.78 -30.16
N SER A 59 -11.31 -29.88 -31.48
CA SER A 59 -11.77 -31.10 -32.16
C SER A 59 -10.80 -32.27 -31.97
N ALA A 60 -9.49 -32.03 -32.07
CA ALA A 60 -8.48 -33.05 -31.82
C ALA A 60 -8.51 -33.52 -30.36
N LEU A 61 -8.57 -32.61 -29.40
CA LEU A 61 -8.66 -32.97 -27.98
C LEU A 61 -9.93 -33.74 -27.64
N LEU A 62 -11.07 -33.36 -28.22
CA LEU A 62 -12.35 -34.05 -27.97
C LEU A 62 -12.42 -35.43 -28.63
N SER A 63 -11.74 -35.63 -29.77
CA SER A 63 -11.65 -36.94 -30.42
C SER A 63 -10.80 -37.96 -29.65
N GLN A 64 -9.89 -37.50 -28.78
CA GLN A 64 -9.07 -38.36 -27.94
C GLN A 64 -9.87 -38.95 -26.77
N SER A 65 -9.42 -40.11 -26.29
CA SER A 65 -9.97 -40.68 -25.05
C SER A 65 -9.70 -39.75 -23.86
N PHE A 66 -10.53 -39.86 -22.82
CA PHE A 66 -10.42 -39.03 -21.62
C PHE A 66 -9.01 -39.08 -21.00
N THR A 67 -8.41 -40.28 -20.94
CA THR A 67 -7.06 -40.47 -20.40
C THR A 67 -6.00 -39.76 -21.23
N GLN A 68 -6.02 -39.93 -22.55
CA GLN A 68 -5.04 -39.29 -23.44
C GLN A 68 -5.12 -37.76 -23.36
N ARG A 69 -6.34 -37.22 -23.38
CA ARG A 69 -6.59 -35.78 -23.25
C ARG A 69 -6.02 -35.23 -21.94
N ASN A 70 -6.28 -35.90 -20.83
CA ASN A 70 -5.76 -35.47 -19.52
C ASN A 70 -4.24 -35.54 -19.48
N THR A 71 -3.63 -36.59 -20.06
CA THR A 71 -2.17 -36.68 -20.16
C THR A 71 -1.59 -35.51 -20.95
N THR A 72 -2.18 -35.15 -22.11
CA THR A 72 -1.71 -34.00 -22.92
C THR A 72 -1.86 -32.67 -22.18
N LEU A 73 -2.99 -32.44 -21.50
CA LEU A 73 -3.17 -31.22 -20.72
C LEU A 73 -2.22 -31.16 -19.53
N GLN A 74 -1.99 -32.29 -18.88
CA GLN A 74 -1.08 -32.39 -17.75
C GLN A 74 0.38 -32.16 -18.16
N THR A 75 0.83 -32.64 -19.32
CA THR A 75 2.19 -32.38 -19.80
C THR A 75 2.39 -30.89 -20.11
N ILE A 76 1.41 -30.25 -20.77
CA ILE A 76 1.44 -28.81 -21.06
C ILE A 76 1.45 -27.99 -19.75
N ALA A 77 0.59 -28.35 -18.78
CA ALA A 77 0.54 -27.69 -17.49
C ALA A 77 1.83 -27.89 -16.68
N ARG A 78 2.43 -29.10 -16.74
CA ARG A 78 3.73 -29.40 -16.11
C ARG A 78 4.82 -28.51 -16.68
N ASP A 79 4.88 -28.34 -17.99
CA ASP A 79 5.86 -27.46 -18.66
C ASP A 79 5.69 -26.00 -18.23
N GLY A 80 4.45 -25.51 -18.21
CA GLY A 80 4.14 -24.17 -17.72
C GLY A 80 4.54 -23.96 -16.25
N ALA A 81 4.18 -24.89 -15.37
CA ALA A 81 4.53 -24.83 -13.95
C ALA A 81 6.04 -24.90 -13.70
N GLN A 82 6.76 -25.75 -14.45
CA GLN A 82 8.21 -25.84 -14.37
C GLN A 82 8.87 -24.51 -14.75
N SER A 83 8.43 -23.90 -15.86
CA SER A 83 8.95 -22.60 -16.29
C SER A 83 8.67 -21.49 -15.27
N LEU A 84 7.47 -21.47 -14.67
CA LEU A 84 7.07 -20.51 -13.65
C LEU A 84 7.95 -20.65 -12.39
N LEU A 85 8.14 -21.88 -11.91
CA LEU A 85 8.91 -22.15 -10.71
C LEU A 85 10.40 -21.84 -10.91
N ASN A 86 10.95 -22.16 -12.07
CA ASN A 86 12.32 -21.78 -12.43
C ASN A 86 12.49 -20.25 -12.40
N THR A 87 11.57 -19.51 -13.03
CA THR A 87 11.61 -18.04 -13.04
C THR A 87 11.46 -17.48 -11.63
N LEU A 88 10.54 -17.99 -10.81
CA LEU A 88 10.35 -17.54 -9.42
C LEU A 88 11.61 -17.73 -8.57
N LEU A 89 12.19 -18.94 -8.58
CA LEU A 89 13.38 -19.24 -7.77
C LEU A 89 14.65 -18.54 -8.26
N THR A 90 14.71 -18.18 -9.54
CA THR A 90 15.88 -17.52 -10.13
C THR A 90 15.81 -15.99 -10.00
N THR A 91 14.63 -15.40 -10.13
CA THR A 91 14.48 -13.93 -10.22
C THR A 91 14.07 -13.26 -8.91
N CYS A 92 13.38 -13.97 -8.01
CA CYS A 92 12.91 -13.39 -6.76
C CYS A 92 13.91 -13.63 -5.63
N THR A 93 14.05 -12.66 -4.73
CA THR A 93 14.94 -12.77 -3.57
C THR A 93 14.29 -13.62 -2.49
N ILE A 94 15.00 -14.64 -2.03
CA ILE A 94 14.57 -15.53 -0.95
C ILE A 94 15.22 -15.05 0.36
N SER A 95 14.40 -14.75 1.36
CA SER A 95 14.83 -14.33 2.69
C SER A 95 14.45 -15.37 3.73
N SER A 96 15.41 -15.76 4.56
CA SER A 96 15.15 -16.59 5.73
C SER A 96 14.71 -15.70 6.89
N THR A 97 13.50 -15.91 7.37
CA THR A 97 12.96 -15.26 8.57
C THR A 97 12.74 -16.30 9.67
N PRO A 98 12.62 -15.90 10.95
CA PRO A 98 12.33 -16.85 12.04
C PRO A 98 11.04 -17.65 11.82
N ASP A 99 10.08 -17.07 11.11
CA ASP A 99 8.80 -17.71 10.77
C ASP A 99 8.90 -18.66 9.56
N GLY A 100 9.99 -18.61 8.78
CA GLY A 100 10.22 -19.48 7.63
C GLY A 100 10.91 -18.80 6.45
N LEU A 101 10.94 -19.52 5.32
CA LEU A 101 11.53 -19.07 4.06
C LEU A 101 10.49 -18.29 3.26
N VAL A 102 10.75 -17.00 3.03
CA VAL A 102 9.81 -16.11 2.33
C VAL A 102 10.48 -15.55 1.08
N MET A 103 9.72 -15.45 -0.01
CA MET A 103 10.17 -14.89 -1.28
C MET A 103 9.54 -13.53 -1.52
N ALA A 104 10.34 -12.53 -1.88
CA ALA A 104 9.84 -11.20 -2.21
C ALA A 104 9.34 -11.19 -3.66
N LEU A 105 8.02 -11.05 -3.84
CA LEU A 105 7.39 -10.98 -5.16
C LEU A 105 7.42 -9.55 -5.72
N PRO A 106 7.62 -9.38 -7.04
CA PRO A 106 7.50 -8.08 -7.67
C PRO A 106 6.05 -7.61 -7.71
N ARG A 107 5.85 -6.32 -7.98
CA ARG A 107 4.52 -5.74 -8.17
C ARG A 107 3.83 -6.40 -9.37
N SER A 108 2.54 -6.71 -9.24
CA SER A 108 1.76 -7.28 -10.34
C SER A 108 1.72 -6.35 -11.55
N ILE A 109 1.86 -6.95 -12.73
CA ILE A 109 1.88 -6.23 -14.02
C ILE A 109 0.45 -6.10 -14.55
N THR A 110 -0.38 -7.13 -14.38
CA THR A 110 -1.76 -7.11 -14.86
C THR A 110 -2.64 -6.22 -13.97
N THR A 111 -3.28 -5.23 -14.58
CA THR A 111 -4.18 -4.32 -13.87
C THR A 111 -5.57 -4.90 -13.78
N LEU A 112 -5.97 -5.33 -12.59
CA LEU A 112 -7.33 -5.80 -12.33
C LEU A 112 -8.27 -4.62 -12.00
N PRO A 113 -9.55 -4.69 -12.43
CA PRO A 113 -10.52 -3.66 -12.09
C PRO A 113 -10.80 -3.64 -10.58
N ARG A 114 -10.94 -2.44 -10.02
CA ARG A 114 -11.29 -2.28 -8.60
C ARG A 114 -12.77 -2.56 -8.38
N TRP A 115 -13.09 -3.25 -7.29
CA TRP A 115 -14.48 -3.41 -6.83
C TRP A 115 -15.14 -2.07 -6.46
N LYS A 116 -14.39 -1.18 -5.81
CA LYS A 116 -14.86 0.14 -5.37
C LYS A 116 -14.12 1.26 -6.12
N PRO A 117 -14.82 2.36 -6.47
CA PRO A 117 -14.16 3.54 -7.01
C PRO A 117 -13.17 4.09 -6.00
N LEU A 118 -12.24 4.91 -6.47
CA LEU A 118 -11.34 5.63 -5.58
C LEU A 118 -12.18 6.51 -4.63
N PRO A 119 -11.82 6.57 -3.33
CA PRO A 119 -12.48 7.46 -2.40
C PRO A 119 -12.46 8.89 -2.97
N LYS A 120 -13.65 9.48 -3.18
CA LYS A 120 -13.74 10.85 -3.68
C LYS A 120 -13.02 11.77 -2.68
N PRO A 121 -12.18 12.71 -3.14
CA PRO A 121 -11.52 13.65 -2.23
C PRO A 121 -12.59 14.41 -1.44
N LYS A 122 -12.33 14.62 -0.15
CA LYS A 122 -13.27 15.33 0.73
C LYS A 122 -13.46 16.75 0.20
N ALA A 123 -14.71 17.14 -0.06
CA ALA A 123 -15.01 18.51 -0.47
C ALA A 123 -14.56 19.49 0.63
N PRO A 124 -13.88 20.59 0.27
CA PRO A 124 -13.41 21.55 1.25
C PRO A 124 -14.58 22.19 1.98
N THR A 125 -14.48 22.29 3.30
CA THR A 125 -15.48 22.99 4.12
C THR A 125 -15.41 24.50 3.90
N LYS A 126 -16.49 25.23 4.20
CA LYS A 126 -16.50 26.70 4.07
C LYS A 126 -15.40 27.37 4.91
N TRP A 127 -15.07 26.80 6.07
CA TRP A 127 -13.96 27.26 6.90
C TRP A 127 -12.61 27.02 6.24
N GLU A 128 -12.40 25.87 5.61
CA GLU A 128 -11.15 25.58 4.90
C GLU A 128 -10.97 26.48 3.67
N LEU A 129 -12.06 26.78 2.95
CA LEU A 129 -12.03 27.77 1.86
C LEU A 129 -11.63 29.16 2.36
N PHE A 130 -12.20 29.58 3.50
CA PHE A 130 -11.85 30.85 4.12
C PHE A 130 -10.41 30.85 4.65
N ALA A 131 -10.00 29.79 5.35
CA ALA A 131 -8.66 29.65 5.92
C ALA A 131 -7.60 29.60 4.83
N ARG A 132 -7.86 28.94 3.69
CA ARG A 132 -6.98 28.96 2.52
C ARG A 132 -6.89 30.34 1.89
N LYS A 133 -8.03 31.05 1.74
CA LYS A 133 -8.04 32.42 1.19
C LYS A 133 -7.32 33.43 2.09
N LYS A 134 -7.39 33.25 3.41
CA LYS A 134 -6.78 34.15 4.40
C LYS A 134 -5.42 33.68 4.92
N GLY A 135 -4.95 32.51 4.48
CA GLY A 135 -3.69 31.93 4.95
C GLY A 135 -3.66 31.63 6.46
N ILE A 136 -4.73 31.06 7.00
CA ILE A 136 -4.86 30.80 8.44
C ILE A 136 -4.43 29.36 8.76
N GLY A 137 -3.48 29.21 9.70
CA GLY A 137 -3.04 27.91 10.23
C GLY A 137 -2.39 27.02 9.17
N LYS A 138 -2.76 25.72 9.14
CA LYS A 138 -2.19 24.71 8.22
C LYS A 138 -2.37 24.98 6.73
N PHE A 139 -3.20 25.97 6.37
CA PHE A 139 -3.51 26.33 4.98
C PHE A 139 -2.80 27.61 4.51
N GLY A 140 -2.00 28.25 5.36
CA GLY A 140 -1.28 29.51 5.08
C GLY A 140 0.18 29.38 4.68
N GLY A 141 0.69 28.15 4.47
CA GLY A 141 2.12 27.91 4.21
C GLY A 141 3.02 28.19 5.43
N ASN A 142 4.33 28.10 5.22
CA ASN A 142 5.39 28.10 6.26
C ASN A 142 5.49 29.39 7.11
N LEU A 143 4.64 30.40 6.88
CA LEU A 143 4.93 31.74 7.40
C LEU A 143 4.56 31.94 8.88
N LYS A 144 3.52 31.31 9.44
CA LYS A 144 3.12 31.50 10.87
C LYS A 144 2.31 30.37 11.54
N GLY A 145 2.31 29.13 11.03
CA GLY A 145 1.21 28.20 11.33
C GLY A 145 1.52 26.84 11.99
N GLY A 146 2.72 26.28 11.81
CA GLY A 146 2.97 24.87 12.15
C GLY A 146 3.02 24.58 13.64
N ALA A 147 3.99 25.18 14.35
CA ALA A 147 4.22 24.94 15.77
C ALA A 147 3.05 25.39 16.66
N ALA A 148 2.51 26.59 16.42
CA ALA A 148 1.38 27.12 17.18
C ALA A 148 0.07 26.30 17.01
N LEU A 149 -0.05 25.49 15.96
CA LEU A 149 -1.22 24.64 15.73
C LEU A 149 -1.09 23.29 16.46
N GLU A 150 0.11 22.71 16.48
CA GLU A 150 0.39 21.52 17.29
C GLU A 150 0.27 21.81 18.79
N ASP A 151 0.75 22.96 19.26
CA ASP A 151 0.56 23.37 20.65
C ASP A 151 -0.91 23.64 21.00
N ARG A 152 -1.70 24.17 20.05
CA ARG A 152 -3.16 24.34 20.22
C ARG A 152 -3.93 23.03 20.28
N LYS A 153 -3.40 21.94 19.71
CA LYS A 153 -4.01 20.61 19.74
C LYS A 153 -3.72 19.87 21.05
N LYS A 154 -2.66 20.23 21.77
CA LYS A 154 -2.33 19.61 23.06
C LYS A 154 -3.47 19.85 24.04
N ASN A 155 -3.85 18.79 24.76
CA ASN A 155 -4.94 18.84 25.72
C ASN A 155 -4.49 19.34 27.09
N LEU A 156 -3.19 19.31 27.41
CA LEU A 156 -2.70 19.74 28.72
C LEU A 156 -2.38 21.23 28.69
N VAL A 157 -2.87 21.95 29.68
CA VAL A 157 -2.59 23.38 29.92
C VAL A 157 -2.16 23.50 31.38
N TYR A 158 -1.04 24.17 31.60
CA TYR A 158 -0.55 24.44 32.94
C TYR A 158 -1.46 25.47 33.63
N ASP A 159 -1.87 25.19 34.86
CA ASP A 159 -2.70 26.09 35.64
C ASP A 159 -1.86 26.69 36.77
N GLU A 160 -1.58 27.98 36.69
CA GLU A 160 -0.60 28.67 37.56
C GLU A 160 -1.05 28.73 39.02
N GLU A 161 -2.36 28.70 39.28
CA GLU A 161 -2.93 28.74 40.64
C GLU A 161 -2.79 27.40 41.38
N SER A 162 -2.94 26.28 40.67
CA SER A 162 -2.85 24.93 41.25
C SER A 162 -1.47 24.30 41.08
N GLY A 163 -0.62 24.86 40.22
CA GLY A 163 0.70 24.32 39.90
C GLY A 163 0.67 23.00 39.13
N GLU A 164 -0.51 22.56 38.67
CA GLU A 164 -0.75 21.27 38.02
C GLU A 164 -1.08 21.42 36.52
N TRP A 165 -0.84 20.34 35.75
CA TRP A 165 -1.24 20.25 34.36
C TRP A 165 -2.70 19.82 34.24
N VAL A 166 -3.60 20.78 34.01
CA VAL A 166 -5.02 20.54 33.86
C VAL A 166 -5.39 20.30 32.39
N LYS A 167 -6.36 19.42 32.14
CA LYS A 167 -6.87 19.19 30.78
C LYS A 167 -7.70 20.39 30.31
N LYS A 168 -7.51 20.82 29.07
CA LYS A 168 -8.30 21.88 28.41
C LYS A 168 -9.74 21.43 28.21
N TRP A 169 -9.95 20.16 27.86
CA TRP A 169 -11.25 19.54 27.71
C TRP A 169 -11.23 18.06 28.17
N GLY A 170 -12.39 17.52 28.57
CA GLY A 170 -12.50 16.17 29.12
C GLY A 170 -12.81 16.16 30.63
N TYR A 171 -12.35 15.13 31.33
CA TYR A 171 -12.54 15.01 32.78
C TYR A 171 -11.87 16.16 33.53
N LYS A 172 -12.63 16.83 34.42
CA LYS A 172 -12.21 18.05 35.14
C LYS A 172 -11.58 19.12 34.23
N GLY A 173 -12.08 19.24 33.00
CA GLY A 173 -11.49 20.16 32.03
C GLY A 173 -11.71 21.64 32.40
N LYS A 174 -10.70 22.50 32.12
CA LYS A 174 -10.72 23.95 32.41
C LYS A 174 -11.97 24.67 31.89
N ASN A 175 -12.56 24.20 30.79
CA ASN A 175 -13.81 24.74 30.23
C ASN A 175 -15.03 24.71 31.19
N LYS A 176 -14.99 23.91 32.27
CA LYS A 176 -16.05 23.79 33.29
C LYS A 176 -15.67 24.36 34.65
N GLN A 177 -14.49 24.98 34.79
CA GLN A 177 -14.01 25.54 36.06
C GLN A 177 -14.99 26.59 36.60
N ALA A 178 -15.46 27.50 35.75
CA ALA A 178 -16.49 28.51 36.07
C ALA A 178 -17.84 27.95 36.54
N GLU A 179 -18.14 26.66 36.32
CA GLU A 179 -19.37 26.03 36.83
C GLU A 179 -19.19 25.49 38.27
N ASN A 180 -17.94 25.16 38.63
CA ASN A 180 -17.56 24.54 39.90
C ASN A 180 -17.05 25.55 40.94
N GLU A 181 -16.84 26.81 40.56
CA GLU A 181 -16.47 27.89 41.49
C GLU A 181 -17.56 28.08 42.55
N TRP A 182 -17.15 28.42 43.78
CA TRP A 182 -18.05 28.56 44.92
C TRP A 182 -18.81 29.89 44.89
N LEU A 183 -18.22 30.93 44.31
CA LEU A 183 -18.80 32.26 44.11
C LEU A 183 -18.60 32.68 42.64
N VAL A 184 -19.62 33.30 42.03
CA VAL A 184 -19.54 33.90 40.69
C VAL A 184 -19.89 35.37 40.85
N GLU A 185 -18.92 36.24 40.63
CA GLU A 185 -19.12 37.69 40.67
C GLU A 185 -19.97 38.12 39.48
N LEU A 186 -20.98 38.94 39.74
CA LEU A 186 -21.81 39.56 38.71
C LEU A 186 -21.38 41.02 38.57
N ASP A 187 -21.12 41.44 37.33
CA ASP A 187 -20.92 42.87 37.03
C ASP A 187 -22.20 43.64 37.37
N ASP A 188 -22.08 44.80 38.00
CA ASP A 188 -23.22 45.66 38.41
C ASP A 188 -24.17 45.97 37.24
N ASP A 189 -23.61 46.14 36.02
CA ASP A 189 -24.36 46.36 34.78
C ASP A 189 -25.24 45.17 34.36
N LYS A 190 -24.83 43.94 34.70
CA LYS A 190 -25.59 42.71 34.39
C LYS A 190 -26.68 42.49 35.44
N GLN A 191 -26.37 42.78 36.70
CA GLN A 191 -27.35 42.76 37.80
C GLN A 191 -28.52 43.72 37.55
N GLN A 192 -28.26 44.85 36.90
CA GLN A 192 -29.29 45.86 36.60
C GLN A 192 -30.14 45.54 35.36
N LYS A 193 -29.62 44.72 34.43
CA LYS A 193 -30.32 44.28 33.21
C LYS A 193 -31.13 42.99 33.43
N GLU A 194 -30.65 42.09 34.28
CA GLU A 194 -31.33 40.84 34.61
C GLU A 194 -32.13 41.02 35.90
N LYS A 195 -33.34 41.58 35.79
CA LYS A 195 -34.29 41.55 36.90
C LYS A 195 -34.68 40.10 37.20
N ASP A 196 -34.44 39.70 38.44
CA ASP A 196 -34.95 38.51 39.14
C ASP A 196 -34.70 37.12 38.50
N GLY A 197 -33.72 36.39 39.04
CA GLY A 197 -33.83 34.94 39.23
C GLY A 197 -33.11 34.01 38.25
N VAL A 198 -32.34 34.51 37.28
CA VAL A 198 -31.59 33.63 36.36
C VAL A 198 -30.21 33.29 36.93
N ASN A 199 -29.95 32.00 37.14
CA ASN A 199 -28.64 31.55 37.59
C ASN A 199 -27.58 31.79 36.49
N PRO A 200 -26.50 32.56 36.74
CA PRO A 200 -25.48 32.87 35.73
C PRO A 200 -24.78 31.62 35.17
N ARG A 201 -24.72 30.53 35.96
CA ARG A 201 -24.19 29.23 35.51
C ARG A 201 -25.11 28.55 34.49
N ALA A 202 -26.42 28.79 34.57
CA ALA A 202 -27.36 28.28 33.58
C ALA A 202 -27.20 28.99 32.24
N VAL A 203 -26.95 30.31 32.24
CA VAL A 203 -26.73 31.12 31.03
C VAL A 203 -25.47 30.65 30.30
N THR A 204 -24.34 30.51 31.00
CA THR A 204 -23.08 30.02 30.40
C THR A 204 -23.22 28.61 29.83
N ARG A 205 -23.96 27.72 30.50
CA ARG A 205 -24.28 26.38 29.97
C ARG A 205 -25.17 26.46 28.73
N GLN A 206 -26.20 27.30 28.72
CA GLN A 206 -27.08 27.50 27.58
C GLN A 206 -26.30 28.00 26.37
N GLU A 207 -25.44 29.01 26.53
CA GLU A 207 -24.57 29.50 25.46
C GLU A 207 -23.66 28.39 24.90
N ARG A 208 -23.09 27.53 25.75
CA ARG A 208 -22.24 26.43 25.31
C ARG A 208 -23.05 25.44 24.47
N VAL A 209 -24.24 25.06 24.92
CA VAL A 209 -25.15 24.18 24.19
C VAL A 209 -25.57 24.80 22.86
N GLU A 210 -25.84 26.11 22.82
CA GLU A 210 -26.16 26.83 21.58
C GLU A 210 -24.99 26.85 20.60
N LYS A 211 -23.76 27.07 21.08
CA LYS A 211 -22.53 27.01 20.28
C LYS A 211 -22.34 25.61 19.66
N ILE A 212 -22.60 24.54 20.43
CA ILE A 212 -22.57 23.14 19.95
C ILE A 212 -23.64 22.94 18.87
N LYS A 213 -24.92 23.27 19.17
CA LYS A 213 -26.02 23.16 18.21
C LYS A 213 -25.74 23.92 16.91
N ARG A 214 -25.12 25.10 17.01
CA ARG A 214 -24.71 25.92 15.86
C ARG A 214 -23.60 25.24 15.04
N GLN A 215 -22.63 24.60 15.69
CA GLN A 215 -21.57 23.85 15.02
C GLN A 215 -22.13 22.60 14.32
N ASP A 216 -23.03 21.84 14.95
CA ASP A 216 -23.73 20.71 14.32
C ASP A 216 -24.55 21.13 13.10
N ARG A 217 -25.23 22.28 13.17
CA ARG A 217 -25.95 22.85 12.02
C ARG A 217 -25.00 23.20 10.88
N ARG A 218 -23.81 23.75 11.18
CA ARG A 218 -22.77 24.06 10.19
C ARG A 218 -22.20 22.79 9.55
N GLN A 219 -21.94 21.75 10.35
CA GLN A 219 -21.46 20.46 9.87
C GLN A 219 -22.47 19.82 8.92
N ARG A 220 -23.75 19.71 9.31
CA ARG A 220 -24.81 19.17 8.46
C ARG A 220 -24.98 19.95 7.16
N ASN A 221 -24.83 21.28 7.19
CA ASN A 221 -24.90 22.09 5.97
C ASN A 221 -23.70 21.82 5.04
N ASN A 222 -22.49 21.69 5.59
CA ASN A 222 -21.30 21.34 4.80
C ASN A 222 -21.43 19.93 4.19
N GLU A 223 -21.94 18.95 4.93
CA GLU A 223 -22.19 17.59 4.44
C GLU A 223 -23.23 17.58 3.32
N ARG A 224 -24.34 18.32 3.46
CA ARG A 224 -25.37 18.46 2.42
C ARG A 224 -24.77 19.06 1.13
N LYS A 225 -23.95 20.11 1.24
CA LYS A 225 -23.27 20.72 0.09
C LYS A 225 -22.27 19.78 -0.57
N SER A 226 -21.52 19.03 0.23
CA SER A 226 -20.59 18.00 -0.25
C SER A 226 -21.31 16.92 -1.07
N ARG A 227 -22.47 16.43 -0.58
CA ARG A 227 -23.30 15.43 -1.30
C ARG A 227 -23.85 15.96 -2.62
N LYS A 228 -24.27 17.23 -2.67
CA LYS A 228 -24.79 17.85 -3.90
C LYS A 228 -23.70 18.08 -4.95
N GLY A 229 -22.50 18.45 -4.52
CA GLY A 229 -21.33 18.59 -5.41
C GLY A 229 -20.81 17.27 -5.97
N GLY A 230 -21.06 16.15 -5.29
CA GLY A 230 -20.65 14.82 -5.75
C GLY A 230 -21.57 14.15 -6.76
N LYS A 231 -22.68 14.81 -7.16
CA LYS A 231 -23.69 14.32 -8.12
C LYS A 231 -23.51 14.89 -9.54
N ALA A 232 -22.56 15.80 -9.73
CA ALA A 232 -22.13 16.27 -11.05
C ALA A 232 -20.82 15.56 -11.39
N GLY A 233 -20.91 14.52 -12.23
CA GLY A 233 -19.82 13.63 -12.58
C GLY A 233 -20.38 12.30 -12.99
#